data_AF-A0A6P1CZN4-F1
#
_entry.id   AF-A0A6P1CZN4-F1
#
_cell.length_a   1.000
_cell.length_b   1.000
_cell.length_c   1.000
_cell.angle_alpha   90.00
_cell.angle_beta   90.00
_cell.angle_gamma   90.00
#
_symmetry.space_group_name_H-M   'P 1'
#
loop_
_entity.id
_entity.type
_entity.pdbx_description
1 polymer ?
#
loop_
_entity_poly.entity_id
_entity_poly.type
_entity_poly.pdbx_seq_one_letter_code
_entity_poly.pdbx_strand_id
1 'polypeptide(L)'
;LTLIEAGAPVDLVFQSIAGTEGANAGFGVNISLLREANDAGRALRRGTVGDNVMYFETGQGSALSAGAHRGACGRPVDQQTLEARAYAVARALDPLLVNTVVGFIGPEYLY
;
A
#
# COMPACT_ATOMS: atom_id res chain seq x y z
N LEU A 1 -2.87 14.42 -0.50
CA LEU A 1 -3.60 15.04 -1.63
C LEU A 1 -3.56 16.55 -1.58
N THR A 2 -3.75 17.16 -0.39
CA THR A 2 -3.62 18.60 -0.16
C THR A 2 -2.41 19.29 -0.80
N LEU A 3 -1.22 18.67 -0.80
CA LEU A 3 -0.05 19.22 -1.50
C LEU A 3 -0.22 19.29 -3.02
N ILE A 4 -0.80 18.24 -3.61
CA ILE A 4 -1.12 18.19 -5.05
C ILE A 4 -2.18 19.25 -5.38
N GLU A 5 -3.22 19.38 -4.55
CA GLU A 5 -4.26 20.40 -4.68
C GLU A 5 -3.69 21.82 -4.57
N ALA A 6 -2.67 22.02 -3.73
CA ALA A 6 -1.93 23.28 -3.60
C ALA A 6 -0.93 23.53 -4.74
N GLY A 7 -0.84 22.65 -5.75
CA GLY A 7 0.07 22.78 -6.88
C GLY A 7 1.52 22.44 -6.58
N ALA A 8 1.81 21.74 -5.47
CA ALA A 8 3.16 21.29 -5.17
C ALA A 8 3.63 20.21 -6.16
N PRO A 9 4.93 20.19 -6.51
CA PRO A 9 5.48 19.23 -7.44
C PRO A 9 5.70 17.86 -6.76
N VAL A 10 4.66 17.04 -6.71
CA VAL A 10 4.75 15.67 -6.20
C VAL A 10 5.04 14.71 -7.35
N ASP A 11 6.20 14.07 -7.34
CA ASP A 11 6.60 13.11 -8.39
C ASP A 11 6.03 11.70 -8.12
N LEU A 12 6.07 11.24 -6.86
CA LEU A 12 5.52 9.95 -6.46
C LEU A 12 4.57 10.11 -5.27
N VAL A 13 3.44 9.42 -5.33
CA VAL A 13 2.45 9.37 -4.25
C VAL A 13 2.70 8.11 -3.44
N PHE A 14 3.18 8.30 -2.21
CA PHE A 14 3.52 7.22 -1.29
C PHE A 14 2.31 6.74 -0.48
N GLN A 15 2.21 5.43 -0.26
CA GLN A 15 1.41 4.87 0.83
C GLN A 15 1.86 3.47 1.26
N SER A 16 1.80 3.19 2.57
CA SER A 16 1.84 1.82 3.12
C SER A 16 0.52 1.11 2.87
N ILE A 17 0.57 -0.12 2.37
CA ILE A 17 -0.60 -0.96 2.08
C ILE A 17 -0.44 -2.36 2.67
N ALA A 18 -1.56 -3.04 2.91
CA ALA A 18 -1.62 -4.38 3.45
C ALA A 18 -2.61 -5.29 2.71
N GLY A 19 -2.51 -6.59 2.95
CA GLY A 19 -3.31 -7.61 2.28
C GLY A 19 -4.77 -7.74 2.75
N THR A 20 -5.21 -6.99 3.77
CA THR A 20 -6.58 -7.03 4.29
C THR A 20 -7.17 -5.64 4.45
N GLU A 21 -8.50 -5.55 4.35
CA GLU A 21 -9.23 -4.28 4.55
C GLU A 21 -8.99 -3.72 5.96
N GLY A 22 -9.08 -4.56 6.99
CA GLY A 22 -8.85 -4.13 8.37
C GLY A 22 -7.46 -3.53 8.60
N ALA A 23 -6.41 -4.09 7.97
CA ALA A 23 -5.07 -3.54 8.07
C ALA A 23 -4.94 -2.19 7.32
N ASN A 24 -5.50 -2.08 6.10
CA ASN A 24 -5.51 -0.82 5.36
C ASN A 24 -6.31 0.28 6.07
N ALA A 25 -7.44 -0.07 6.68
CA ALA A 25 -8.22 0.85 7.51
C ALA A 25 -7.40 1.33 8.73
N GLY A 26 -6.58 0.45 9.31
CA GLY A 26 -5.61 0.82 10.35
C GLY A 26 -4.55 1.84 9.89
N PHE A 27 -4.20 1.84 8.60
CA PHE A 27 -3.35 2.87 7.99
C PHE A 27 -4.13 4.12 7.56
N GLY A 28 -5.45 4.17 7.80
CA GLY A 28 -6.30 5.27 7.40
C GLY A 28 -6.59 5.32 5.89
N VAL A 29 -6.50 4.19 5.18
CA VAL A 29 -6.76 4.12 3.74
C VAL A 29 -7.74 3.03 3.34
N ASN A 30 -8.34 3.24 2.18
CA ASN A 30 -9.13 2.26 1.46
C ASN A 30 -8.81 2.33 -0.04
N ILE A 31 -9.30 1.36 -0.81
CA ILE A 31 -9.01 1.28 -2.25
C ILE A 31 -9.49 2.53 -3.01
N SER A 32 -10.62 3.13 -2.61
CA SER A 32 -11.15 4.33 -3.26
C SER A 32 -10.19 5.51 -3.11
N LEU A 33 -9.65 5.74 -1.91
CA LEU A 33 -8.67 6.80 -1.65
C LEU A 33 -7.35 6.56 -2.40
N LEU A 34 -6.92 5.30 -2.52
CA LEU A 34 -5.72 4.98 -3.30
C LEU A 34 -5.93 5.24 -4.80
N ARG A 35 -7.14 5.03 -5.33
CA ARG A 35 -7.49 5.39 -6.72
C ARG A 35 -7.49 6.90 -6.93
N GLU A 36 -8.13 7.64 -6.02
CA GLU A 36 -8.12 9.11 -6.03
C GLU A 36 -6.69 9.66 -6.01
N ALA A 37 -5.83 9.08 -5.17
CA ALA A 37 -4.42 9.43 -5.09
C ALA A 37 -3.65 9.16 -6.40
N ASN A 38 -3.93 8.03 -7.06
CA ASN A 38 -3.34 7.69 -8.36
C ASN A 38 -3.77 8.67 -9.45
N ASP A 39 -5.07 8.98 -9.52
CA ASP A 39 -5.62 9.93 -10.49
C ASP A 39 -5.05 11.34 -10.27
N ALA A 40 -4.96 11.79 -9.01
CA ALA A 40 -4.39 13.08 -8.64
C ALA A 40 -2.90 13.19 -9.02
N GLY A 41 -2.10 12.13 -8.76
CA GLY A 41 -0.70 12.09 -9.16
C GLY A 41 -0.52 12.13 -10.68
N ARG A 42 -1.33 11.36 -11.42
CA ARG A 42 -1.31 11.33 -12.89
C ARG A 42 -1.70 12.68 -13.50
N ALA A 43 -2.66 13.39 -12.90
CA ALA A 43 -3.12 14.69 -13.36
C ALA A 43 -2.00 15.75 -13.37
N LEU A 44 -0.97 15.59 -12.53
CA LEU A 44 0.21 16.48 -12.53
C LEU A 44 1.08 16.34 -13.79
N ARG A 45 0.96 15.22 -14.54
CA ARG A 45 1.68 14.95 -15.80
C ARG A 45 3.20 15.18 -15.69
N ARG A 46 3.80 14.68 -14.61
CA ARG A 46 5.24 14.88 -14.31
C ARG A 46 6.17 13.82 -14.91
N GLY A 47 5.63 12.68 -15.32
CA GLY A 47 6.41 11.62 -15.95
C GLY A 47 6.78 11.94 -17.40
N THR A 48 8.02 11.64 -17.80
CA THR A 48 8.54 11.89 -19.16
C THR A 48 8.59 10.64 -20.03
N VAL A 49 8.60 9.44 -19.42
CA VAL A 49 8.66 8.13 -20.11
C VAL A 49 7.37 7.34 -19.93
N GLY A 50 6.70 7.51 -18.79
CA GLY A 50 5.43 6.88 -18.45
C GLY A 50 4.71 7.67 -17.38
N ASP A 51 3.58 7.16 -16.90
CA ASP A 51 2.68 7.86 -15.98
C ASP A 51 2.36 7.05 -14.71
N ASN A 52 3.20 6.06 -14.38
CA ASN A 52 3.14 5.37 -13.10
C ASN A 52 3.63 6.29 -11.99
N VAL A 53 2.73 6.64 -11.06
CA VAL A 53 3.00 7.67 -10.03
C VAL A 53 2.97 7.12 -8.59
N MET A 54 2.51 5.88 -8.40
CA MET A 54 2.36 5.33 -7.05
C MET A 54 3.67 4.70 -6.57
N TYR A 55 4.01 4.95 -5.31
CA TYR A 55 5.03 4.22 -4.57
C TYR A 55 4.37 3.54 -3.36
N PHE A 56 4.40 2.20 -3.32
CA PHE A 56 3.87 1.45 -2.19
C PHE A 56 4.96 0.82 -1.34
N GLU A 57 4.73 0.84 -0.03
CA GLU A 57 5.44 -0.03 0.92
C GLU A 57 4.50 -1.12 1.43
N THR A 58 5.07 -2.32 1.54
CA THR A 58 4.44 -3.57 2.01
C THR A 58 5.32 -4.16 3.11
N GLY A 59 4.90 -5.27 3.70
CA GLY A 59 5.70 -5.89 4.75
C GLY A 59 4.94 -6.98 5.48
N GLN A 60 5.59 -8.14 5.55
CA GLN A 60 5.15 -9.24 6.40
C GLN A 60 5.01 -8.77 7.85
N GLY A 61 3.94 -9.22 8.51
CA GLY A 61 3.66 -8.90 9.90
C GLY A 61 2.66 -7.76 10.07
N SER A 62 2.56 -6.84 9.10
CA SER A 62 1.67 -5.67 9.18
C SER A 62 0.23 -6.02 9.58
N ALA A 63 -0.37 -6.99 8.89
CA ALA A 63 -1.73 -7.43 9.19
C ALA A 63 -1.83 -8.23 10.49
N LEU A 64 -0.77 -8.94 10.90
CA LEU A 64 -0.74 -9.68 12.16
C LEU A 64 -0.70 -8.73 13.35
N SER A 65 0.19 -7.75 13.33
CA SER A 65 0.36 -6.72 14.37
C SER A 65 -0.88 -5.84 14.52
N ALA A 66 -1.61 -5.60 13.43
CA ALA A 66 -2.89 -4.91 13.47
C ALA A 66 -4.08 -5.79 13.93
N GLY A 67 -3.86 -7.07 14.27
CA GLY A 67 -4.95 -8.00 14.58
C GLY A 67 -5.87 -8.32 13.39
N ALA A 68 -5.46 -7.95 12.17
CA ALA A 68 -6.24 -7.98 10.93
C ALA A 68 -5.79 -9.07 9.95
N HIS A 69 -5.18 -10.15 10.44
CA HIS A 69 -4.64 -11.25 9.64
C HIS A 69 -5.65 -12.36 9.32
N ARG A 70 -6.92 -12.18 9.71
CA ARG A 70 -7.96 -13.18 9.47
C ARG A 70 -8.53 -13.06 8.06
N GLY A 71 -8.73 -14.20 7.40
CA GLY A 71 -9.37 -14.29 6.10
C GLY A 71 -10.90 -14.19 6.18
N ALA A 72 -11.57 -14.19 5.01
CA ALA A 72 -13.03 -14.06 4.93
C ALA A 72 -13.79 -15.18 5.67
N CYS A 73 -13.19 -16.36 5.82
CA CYS A 73 -13.74 -17.48 6.60
C CYS A 73 -13.45 -17.38 8.11
N GLY A 74 -12.90 -16.25 8.59
CA GLY A 74 -12.53 -16.03 9.99
C GLY A 74 -11.25 -16.74 10.46
N ARG A 75 -10.67 -17.59 9.61
CA ARG A 75 -9.42 -18.31 9.93
C ARG A 75 -8.21 -17.39 9.81
N PRO A 76 -7.20 -17.54 10.69
CA PRO A 76 -5.90 -16.90 10.51
C PRO A 76 -5.30 -17.23 9.15
N VAL A 77 -4.63 -16.25 8.54
CA VAL A 77 -3.87 -16.39 7.29
C VAL A 77 -2.41 -16.07 7.59
N ASP A 78 -1.50 -16.83 7.01
CA ASP A 78 -0.07 -16.64 7.21
C ASP A 78 0.43 -15.32 6.58
N GLN A 79 1.58 -14.83 7.07
CA GLN A 79 2.11 -13.53 6.66
C GLN A 79 2.50 -13.49 5.17
N GLN A 80 2.96 -14.58 4.58
CA GLN A 80 3.36 -14.60 3.16
C GLN A 80 2.14 -14.50 2.24
N THR A 81 1.06 -15.20 2.56
CA THR A 81 -0.21 -15.09 1.83
C THR A 81 -0.77 -13.66 1.92
N LEU A 82 -0.68 -13.01 3.08
CA LEU A 82 -1.14 -11.63 3.23
C LEU A 82 -0.23 -10.62 2.52
N GLU A 83 1.07 -10.88 2.48
CA GLU A 83 2.01 -10.06 1.72
C GLU A 83 1.75 -10.16 0.20
N ALA A 84 1.51 -11.38 -0.30
CA ALA A 84 1.10 -11.58 -1.69
C ALA A 84 -0.19 -10.83 -2.03
N ARG A 85 -1.15 -10.74 -1.09
CA ARG A 85 -2.37 -9.95 -1.25
C ARG A 85 -2.09 -8.44 -1.25
N ALA A 86 -1.11 -7.95 -0.50
CA ALA A 86 -0.70 -6.55 -0.55
C ALA A 86 -0.16 -6.19 -1.94
N TYR A 87 0.64 -7.09 -2.55
CA TYR A 87 1.06 -6.92 -3.94
C TYR A 87 -0.11 -6.93 -4.94
N ALA A 88 -1.17 -7.69 -4.69
CA ALA A 88 -2.38 -7.65 -5.50
C ALA A 88 -3.10 -6.28 -5.40
N VAL A 89 -3.14 -5.67 -4.21
CA VAL A 89 -3.64 -4.30 -4.03
C VAL A 89 -2.79 -3.32 -4.83
N ALA A 90 -1.46 -3.41 -4.72
CA ALA A 90 -0.54 -2.57 -5.48
C ALA A 90 -0.77 -2.69 -6.99
N ARG A 91 -0.81 -3.92 -7.49
CA ARG A 91 -0.96 -4.23 -8.92
C ARG A 91 -2.19 -3.58 -9.54
N ALA A 92 -3.27 -3.41 -8.78
CA ALA A 92 -4.51 -2.80 -9.28
C ALA A 92 -4.38 -1.30 -9.62
N LEU A 93 -3.28 -0.65 -9.23
CA LEU A 93 -3.05 0.80 -9.38
C LEU A 93 -1.84 1.15 -10.25
N ASP A 94 -1.24 0.15 -10.91
CA ASP A 94 -0.08 0.31 -11.82
C ASP A 94 1.03 1.20 -11.20
N PRO A 95 1.64 0.77 -10.07
CA PRO A 95 2.63 1.56 -9.37
C PRO A 95 3.95 1.60 -10.12
N LEU A 96 4.76 2.62 -9.81
CA LEU A 96 6.14 2.66 -10.27
C LEU A 96 7.03 1.79 -9.38
N LEU A 97 6.81 1.84 -8.05
CA LEU A 97 7.62 1.15 -7.06
C LEU A 97 6.74 0.41 -6.05
N VAL A 98 7.14 -0.81 -5.70
CA VAL A 98 6.57 -1.58 -4.59
C VAL A 98 7.73 -2.21 -3.84
N ASN A 99 7.98 -1.74 -2.62
CA ASN A 99 9.05 -2.25 -1.77
C ASN A 99 8.45 -3.01 -0.58
N THR A 100 9.00 -4.19 -0.29
CA THR A 100 8.76 -4.84 1.00
C THR A 100 9.71 -4.27 2.03
N VAL A 101 9.21 -3.99 3.22
CA VAL A 101 10.02 -3.67 4.38
C VAL A 101 9.99 -4.87 5.32
N VAL A 102 11.17 -5.46 5.55
CA VAL A 102 11.36 -6.59 6.46
C VAL A 102 12.06 -6.13 7.72
N GLY A 103 11.65 -6.64 8.89
CA GLY A 103 12.30 -6.38 10.18
C GLY A 103 11.88 -5.11 10.91
N PHE A 104 10.90 -4.35 10.41
CA PHE A 104 10.45 -3.09 11.03
C PHE A 104 9.59 -3.31 12.29
N ILE A 105 8.92 -4.45 12.39
CA ILE A 105 7.95 -4.73 13.47
C ILE A 105 8.61 -5.45 14.67
N GLY A 106 9.82 -5.97 14.50
CA GLY A 106 10.57 -6.68 15.55
C GLY A 106 10.97 -8.11 15.13
N PRO A 107 11.93 -8.72 15.84
CA PRO A 107 12.46 -10.04 15.50
C PRO A 107 11.40 -11.15 15.61
N GLU A 108 10.34 -10.97 16.41
CA GLU A 108 9.29 -11.96 16.62
C GLU A 108 8.47 -12.31 15.37
N TYR A 109 8.62 -11.54 14.29
CA TYR A 109 7.95 -11.78 13.00
C TYR A 109 8.85 -12.45 11.95
N LEU A 110 10.16 -12.55 12.20
CA LEU A 110 11.17 -13.06 11.27
C LEU A 110 12.24 -13.86 12.04
N TYR A 111 12.05 -15.17 12.16
CA TYR A 111 13.07 -16.12 12.61
C TYR A 111 13.21 -17.26 11.59
#